data_AF-A0AAW6YEH2-F1
#
_entry.id   AF-A0AAW6YEH2-F1
#
_cell.length_a   1.000
_cell.length_b   1.000
_cell.length_c   1.000
_cell.angle_alpha   90.00
_cell.angle_beta   90.00
_cell.angle_gamma   90.00
#
_symmetry.space_group_name_H-M   'P 1'
#
loop_
_entity.id
_entity.type
_entity.pdbx_description
1 polymer ?
#
loop_
_entity_poly.entity_id
_entity_poly.type
_entity_poly.pdbx_seq_one_letter_code
_entity_poly.pdbx_strand_id
1 'polypeptide(L)' 'EDAIRAAGQLLVDDGDVEEEYIDSMLAREEVVSTHMGNFIAIPHGTDEGKDKVKATGISVIQVPFGVDFAPDEPEEKMA' A
#
# COMPACT_ATOMS: atom_id res chain seq x y z
N GLU A 1 -1.51 -6.55 6.16
CA GLU A 1 -2.07 -5.23 6.57
C GLU A 1 -1.08 -4.33 7.31
N ASP A 2 -0.30 -4.81 8.28
CA ASP A 2 0.61 -3.95 9.07
C ASP A 2 1.61 -3.15 8.23
N ALA A 3 2.13 -3.74 7.14
CA ALA A 3 2.99 -3.04 6.18
C ALA A 3 2.27 -1.86 5.49
N ILE A 4 0.99 -2.02 5.16
CA ILE A 4 0.16 -0.96 4.56
C ILE A 4 -0.04 0.17 5.55
N ARG A 5 -0.38 -0.16 6.81
CA ARG A 5 -0.53 0.83 7.89
C ARG A 5 0.78 1.56 8.17
N ALA A 6 1.91 0.86 8.20
CA ALA A 6 3.22 1.48 8.38
C ALA A 6 3.58 2.43 7.23
N ALA A 7 3.34 2.04 5.98
CA ALA A 7 3.57 2.90 4.82
C ALA A 7 2.64 4.13 4.82
N GLY A 8 1.35 3.93 5.14
CA GLY A 8 0.38 5.01 5.24
C GLY A 8 0.67 5.98 6.38
N GLN A 9 1.10 5.48 7.55
CA GLN A 9 1.46 6.32 8.69
C GLN A 9 2.63 7.26 8.36
N LEU A 10 3.62 6.80 7.58
CA LEU A 10 4.71 7.68 7.13
C LEU A 10 4.20 8.85 6.27
N LEU A 11 3.18 8.62 5.44
CA LEU A 11 2.55 9.69 4.65
C LEU A 11 1.74 10.66 5.54
N VAL A 12 1.08 10.14 6.58
CA VAL A 12 0.36 10.96 7.58
C VAL A 12 1.35 11.83 8.36
N ASP A 13 2.45 11.24 8.82
CA ASP A 13 3.48 11.91 9.62
C ASP A 13 4.20 13.01 8.83
N ASP A 14 4.42 12.82 7.52
CA ASP A 14 4.97 13.85 6.63
C ASP A 14 3.94 14.93 6.25
N GLY A 15 2.65 14.69 6.53
CA GLY A 15 1.56 15.62 6.24
C GLY A 15 1.05 15.56 4.80
N ASP A 16 1.42 14.55 4.03
CA ASP A 16 0.97 14.33 2.65
C ASP A 16 -0.52 13.97 2.58
N VAL A 17 -1.03 13.27 3.61
CA VAL A 17 -2.40 12.76 3.65
C VAL A 17 -3.10 12.97 5.00
N GLU A 18 -4.41 12.77 5.06
CA GLU A 18 -5.18 12.61 6.30
C GLU A 18 -5.12 11.15 6.81
N GLU A 19 -5.37 10.92 8.10
CA GLU A 19 -5.27 9.58 8.72
C GLU A 19 -6.23 8.57 8.06
N GLU A 20 -7.40 9.04 7.64
CA GLU A 20 -8.43 8.28 6.92
C GLU A 20 -7.94 7.74 5.56
N TYR A 21 -6.84 8.28 5.01
CA TYR A 21 -6.26 7.73 3.79
C TYR A 21 -5.75 6.29 3.99
N ILE A 22 -5.32 5.94 5.21
CA ILE A 22 -4.86 4.58 5.56
C ILE A 22 -5.99 3.57 5.37
N ASP A 23 -7.21 3.92 5.77
CA ASP A 23 -8.39 3.07 5.57
C ASP A 23 -8.67 2.86 4.09
N SER A 24 -8.47 3.90 3.25
CA SER A 24 -8.59 3.74 1.80
C SER A 24 -7.51 2.84 1.20
N MET A 25 -6.28 2.85 1.76
CA MET A 25 -5.20 1.95 1.32
C MET A 25 -5.53 0.49 1.63
N LEU A 26 -6.13 0.24 2.80
CA LEU A 26 -6.58 -1.09 3.20
C LEU A 26 -7.75 -1.57 2.33
N ALA A 27 -8.75 -0.71 2.13
CA ALA A 27 -9.89 -1.02 1.26
C ALA A 27 -9.45 -1.31 -0.19
N ARG A 28 -8.44 -0.60 -0.69
CA ARG A 28 -7.84 -0.86 -2.01
C ARG A 28 -7.22 -2.25 -2.09
N GLU A 29 -6.49 -2.66 -1.06
CA GLU A 29 -5.86 -3.99 -1.02
C GLU A 29 -6.89 -5.12 -0.98
N GLU A 30 -8.00 -4.94 -0.26
CA GLU A 30 -9.08 -5.94 -0.17
C GLU A 30 -9.77 -6.23 -1.51
N VAL A 31 -9.80 -5.26 -2.44
CA VAL A 31 -10.38 -5.45 -3.78
C VAL A 31 -9.48 -6.32 -4.65
N VAL A 32 -8.19 -5.99 -4.70
CA VAL A 32 -7.17 -6.74 -5.42
C VAL A 32 -5.81 -6.36 -4.86
N SER A 33 -4.96 -7.37 -4.69
CA SER A 33 -3.58 -7.19 -4.23
C SER A 33 -2.86 -6.07 -4.98
N THR A 34 -2.10 -5.25 -4.25
CA THR A 34 -1.19 -4.24 -4.81
C THR A 34 0.22 -4.77 -5.06
N HIS A 35 0.41 -6.09 -5.00
CA HIS A 35 1.65 -6.75 -5.37
C HIS A 35 1.99 -6.57 -6.86
N MET A 36 3.24 -6.22 -7.16
CA MET A 36 3.74 -6.03 -8.53
C MET A 36 4.71 -7.13 -8.98
N GLY A 37 4.92 -8.16 -8.16
CA GLY A 37 5.98 -9.14 -8.37
C GLY A 37 7.34 -8.64 -7.90
N ASN A 38 8.37 -9.49 -8.04
CA ASN A 38 9.75 -9.18 -7.66
C ASN A 38 9.91 -8.67 -6.21
N PHE A 39 9.08 -9.17 -5.29
CA PHE A 39 9.07 -8.76 -3.87
C PHE A 39 8.73 -7.27 -3.66
N ILE A 40 7.96 -6.66 -4.56
CA ILE A 40 7.53 -5.26 -4.49
C ILE A 40 6.00 -5.20 -4.43
N ALA A 41 5.47 -4.40 -3.50
CA ALA A 41 4.07 -4.00 -3.45
C ALA A 41 3.98 -2.46 -3.44
N ILE A 42 2.91 -1.92 -4.03
CA ILE A 42 2.64 -0.47 -4.09
C ILE A 42 1.30 -0.13 -3.43
N PRO A 43 1.17 -0.29 -2.10
CA PRO A 43 -0.08 0.06 -1.43
C PRO A 43 -0.40 1.55 -1.65
N HIS A 44 -1.62 1.82 -2.11
CA HIS A 44 -2.15 3.15 -2.40
C HIS A 44 -3.65 3.19 -2.08
N GLY A 45 -4.21 4.38 -1.90
CA GLY A 45 -5.64 4.55 -1.61
C GLY A 45 -6.56 4.27 -2.80
N THR A 46 -7.86 4.16 -2.54
CA THR A 46 -8.88 4.12 -3.60
C THR A 46 -9.13 5.51 -4.21
N ASP A 47 -9.89 5.56 -5.31
CA ASP A 47 -10.31 6.83 -5.91
C ASP A 47 -11.18 7.65 -4.95
N GLU A 48 -11.99 7.01 -4.09
CA GLU A 48 -12.81 7.67 -3.08
C GLU A 48 -11.96 8.34 -1.99
N GLY A 49 -10.78 7.80 -1.68
CA GLY A 49 -9.85 8.38 -0.69
C GLY A 49 -9.05 9.57 -1.22
N LYS A 50 -9.23 9.97 -2.48
CA LYS A 50 -8.44 11.03 -3.12
C LYS A 50 -8.59 12.40 -2.44
N ASP A 51 -9.73 12.69 -1.82
CA ASP A 51 -9.96 13.93 -1.08
C ASP A 51 -9.09 14.04 0.19
N LYS A 52 -8.54 12.91 0.66
CA LYS A 52 -7.62 12.83 1.81
C LYS A 52 -6.17 13.12 1.46
N VAL A 53 -5.84 13.28 0.18
CA VAL A 53 -4.49 13.62 -0.27
C VAL A 53 -4.31 15.13 -0.27
N LYS A 54 -3.43 15.64 0.59
CA LYS A 54 -3.09 17.07 0.69
C LYS A 54 -1.99 17.44 -0.28
N ALA A 55 -1.00 16.56 -0.44
CA ALA A 55 0.13 16.71 -1.36
C ALA A 55 0.54 15.35 -1.94
N THR A 56 1.18 15.36 -3.10
CA THR A 56 1.76 14.13 -3.68
C THR A 56 3.04 13.77 -2.93
N GLY A 57 3.08 12.57 -2.38
CA GLY A 57 4.23 12.01 -1.68
C GLY A 57 4.41 10.52 -1.93
N ILE A 58 5.53 9.97 -1.46
CA ILE A 58 5.83 8.54 -1.49
C ILE A 58 6.49 8.13 -0.18
N SER A 59 6.01 7.05 0.43
CA SER A 59 6.68 6.40 1.55
C SER A 59 7.32 5.09 1.07
N VAL A 60 8.47 4.76 1.66
CA VAL A 60 9.20 3.53 1.34
C VAL A 60 9.52 2.82 2.65
N ILE A 61 9.04 1.59 2.76
CA ILE A 61 9.39 0.69 3.85
C ILE A 61 10.12 -0.53 3.29
N GLN A 62 11.11 -1.02 4.04
CA GLN A 62 11.76 -2.30 3.78
C GLN A 62 11.35 -3.26 4.88
N VAL A 63 10.79 -4.42 4.52
CA VAL A 63 10.53 -5.51 5.45
C VAL A 63 11.49 -6.66 5.14
N PRO A 64 12.60 -6.82 5.89
CA PRO A 64 13.67 -7.76 5.55
C PRO A 64 13.23 -9.23 5.41
N PHE A 65 12.20 -9.62 6.15
CA PHE A 65 11.65 -10.97 6.14
C PHE A 65 10.46 -11.15 5.19
N GLY A 66 10.13 -10.10 4.44
CA GLY A 66 8.94 -10.04 3.59
C GLY A 66 7.64 -9.95 4.38
N VAL A 67 6.58 -9.59 3.66
CA VAL A 67 5.18 -9.74 4.06
C VAL A 67 4.46 -10.26 2.84
N ASP A 68 3.53 -11.18 3.04
CA ASP A 68 2.73 -11.65 1.92
C ASP A 68 1.71 -10.59 1.51
N PHE A 69 1.73 -10.24 0.23
CA PHE A 69 0.77 -9.36 -0.41
C PHE A 69 -0.03 -10.09 -1.49
N ALA A 70 0.39 -11.28 -1.92
CA ALA A 70 -0.32 -12.03 -2.95
C ALA A 70 -1.28 -13.04 -2.29
N PRO A 71 -2.46 -13.31 -2.89
CA PRO A 71 -3.20 -14.53 -2.55
C PRO A 71 -2.35 -15.77 -2.94
N ASP A 72 -2.61 -16.93 -2.32
CA ASP A 72 -1.89 -18.22 -2.47
C ASP A 72 -1.82 -18.81 -3.91
N GLU A 73 -2.02 -18.04 -4.96
CA GLU A 73 -1.76 -18.49 -6.33
C GLU A 73 -0.27 -18.27 -6.69
N PRO A 74 0.43 -19.31 -7.16
CA PRO A 74 1.84 -19.22 -7.48
C PRO A 74 2.05 -18.20 -8.60
N GLU A 75 3.01 -17.29 -8.41
CA GLU A 75 3.52 -16.42 -9.46
C GLU A 75 3.88 -17.26 -10.69
N GLU A 76 3.00 -17.28 -11.70
CA GLU A 76 3.36 -17.79 -13.02
C GLU A 76 4.42 -16.85 -13.57
N LYS A 77 5.68 -17.33 -13.54
CA LYS A 77 6.83 -16.65 -14.12
C LYS A 77 6.56 -16.40 -15.59
N MET A 78 6.15 -15.18 -15.95
CA MET A 78 6.22 -14.74 -17.32
C MET A 78 7.69 -14.47 -17.64
N ALA A 79 8.29 -15.44 -18.34
CA ALA A 79 9.61 -15.37 -18.94
C ALA A 79 9.65 -14.40 -20.13
#